data_AF-A0A3A5M1K4-F1
#
_entry.id   AF-A0A3A5M1K4-F1
#
_cell.length_a   1.000
_cell.length_b   1.000
_cell.length_c   1.000
_cell.angle_alpha   90.00
_cell.angle_beta   90.00
_cell.angle_gamma   90.00
#
_symmetry.space_group_name_H-M   'P 1'
#
loop_
_entity.id
_entity.type
_entity.pdbx_description
1 polymer ?
#
loop_
_entity_poly.entity_id
_entity_poly.type
_entity_poly.pdbx_seq_one_letter_code
_entity_poly.pdbx_strand_id
1 'polypeptide(L)' 'MTVEALHNASLHAVLREKFRVQIIYGKRQIRAVPSDRDRLQQLQLDAGSPVVLLGGTSFDQNGRRLEVFSTWHHP' A
#
# COMPACT_ATOMS: atom_id res chain seq x y z
N MET A 1 11.95 -5.62 10.19
CA MET A 1 11.94 -4.17 9.90
C MET A 1 11.13 -3.51 11.01
N THR A 2 11.60 -2.41 11.58
CA THR A 2 10.88 -1.67 12.64
C THR A 2 10.04 -0.54 12.04
N VAL A 3 9.10 0.01 12.82
CA VAL A 3 8.24 1.11 12.38
C VAL A 3 9.06 2.38 12.11
N GLU A 4 10.04 2.67 12.98
CA GLU A 4 10.91 3.85 12.89
C GLU A 4 11.73 3.87 11.61
N ALA A 5 12.13 2.68 11.12
CA ALA A 5 12.89 2.56 9.88
C ALA A 5 12.10 2.97 8.63
N LEU A 6 10.78 3.09 8.73
CA LEU A 6 9.88 3.53 7.66
C LEU A 6 9.34 4.95 7.86
N HIS A 7 9.61 5.57 9.01
CA HIS A 7 9.14 6.92 9.27
C HIS A 7 9.83 7.91 8.32
N ASN A 8 9.05 8.67 7.56
CA ASN A 8 9.54 9.58 6.50
C ASN A 8 10.47 8.91 5.47
N ALA A 9 10.23 7.63 5.18
CA ALA A 9 11.05 6.87 4.24
C ALA A 9 10.20 6.12 3.20
N SER A 10 10.77 5.93 2.01
CA SER A 10 10.20 5.03 1.00
C SER A 10 10.52 3.58 1.37
N LEU A 11 9.48 2.75 1.51
CA LEU A 11 9.65 1.30 1.70
C LEU A 11 10.53 0.68 0.61
N HIS A 12 10.31 1.06 -0.66
CA HIS A 12 11.07 0.52 -1.79
C HIS A 12 12.56 0.89 -1.70
N ALA A 13 12.87 2.11 -1.27
CA ALA A 13 14.25 2.53 -1.05
C ALA A 13 14.89 1.73 0.09
N VAL A 14 14.18 1.57 1.22
CA VAL A 14 14.64 0.78 2.36
C VAL A 14 14.93 -0.68 1.98
N LEU A 15 14.05 -1.32 1.21
CA LEU A 15 14.25 -2.68 0.71
C LEU A 15 15.52 -2.78 -0.15
N ARG A 16 15.73 -1.85 -1.07
CA ARG A 16 16.90 -1.83 -1.95
C ARG A 16 18.19 -1.56 -1.20
N GLU A 17 18.21 -0.57 -0.32
CA GLU A 17 19.42 -0.05 0.31
C GLU A 17 19.87 -0.89 1.49
N LYS A 18 18.94 -1.29 2.36
CA LYS A 18 19.27 -2.02 3.59
C LYS A 18 19.21 -3.53 3.41
N PHE A 19 18.29 -4.02 2.57
CA PHE A 19 18.06 -5.46 2.41
C PHE A 19 18.57 -6.01 1.08
N ARG A 20 19.05 -5.16 0.16
CA ARG A 20 19.50 -5.54 -1.18
C ARG A 20 18.45 -6.33 -1.96
N VAL A 21 17.17 -6.04 -1.70
CA VAL A 21 16.02 -6.64 -2.37
C VAL A 21 15.39 -5.62 -3.29
N GLN A 22 15.07 -6.03 -4.51
CA GLN A 22 14.43 -5.18 -5.52
C GLN A 22 13.04 -5.71 -5.87
N ILE A 23 12.07 -4.80 -5.93
CA ILE A 23 10.75 -5.08 -6.52
C ILE A 23 10.90 -5.01 -8.05
N ILE A 24 10.53 -6.09 -8.74
CA ILE A 24 10.63 -6.22 -10.20
C ILE A 24 9.27 -5.99 -10.86
N TYR A 25 8.21 -6.55 -10.28
CA TYR A 25 6.86 -6.36 -10.79
C TYR A 25 5.83 -6.43 -9.66
N GLY A 26 4.60 -6.06 -9.97
CA GLY A 26 3.49 -6.19 -9.03
C GLY A 26 2.18 -6.47 -9.74
N LYS A 27 1.28 -7.16 -9.05
CA LYS A 27 -0.11 -7.38 -9.49
C LYS A 27 -1.00 -6.43 -8.69
N ARG A 28 -1.88 -5.71 -9.39
CA ARG A 28 -2.73 -4.67 -8.80
C ARG A 28 -4.18 -4.89 -9.19
N GLN A 29 -5.07 -4.52 -8.27
CA GLN A 29 -6.51 -4.52 -8.47
C GLN A 29 -7.06 -3.20 -7.94
N ILE A 30 -8.02 -2.65 -8.68
CA ILE A 30 -8.72 -1.41 -8.33
C ILE A 30 -10.19 -1.75 -8.16
N ARG A 31 -10.78 -1.30 -7.06
CA ARG A 31 -12.22 -1.46 -6.78
C ARG A 31 -12.78 -0.18 -6.18
N ALA A 32 -13.97 0.21 -6.61
CA ALA A 32 -14.78 1.14 -5.84
C ALA A 32 -15.46 0.34 -4.72
N VAL A 33 -15.28 0.77 -3.47
CA VAL A 33 -15.86 0.09 -2.31
C VAL A 33 -16.56 1.11 -1.40
N PRO A 34 -17.64 0.73 -0.71
CA PRO A 34 -18.12 1.53 0.41
C PRO A 34 -17.03 1.58 1.48
N SER A 35 -16.87 2.73 2.13
CA SER A 35 -15.92 2.90 3.22
C SER A 35 -16.60 2.70 4.58
N ASP A 36 -15.87 2.12 5.53
CA ASP A 36 -16.27 2.08 6.93
C ASP A 36 -16.01 3.41 7.64
N ARG A 37 -16.59 3.57 8.85
CA ARG A 37 -16.52 4.83 9.61
C ARG A 37 -15.10 5.23 9.99
N ASP A 38 -14.28 4.27 10.41
CA ASP A 38 -12.91 4.54 10.85
C ASP A 38 -12.05 5.05 9.70
N ARG A 39 -12.21 4.44 8.51
CA ARG A 39 -11.51 4.84 7.31
C ARG A 39 -12.00 6.18 6.76
N LEU A 40 -13.30 6.46 6.81
CA LEU A 40 -13.85 7.77 6.45
C LEU A 40 -13.28 8.88 7.35
N GLN A 41 -13.14 8.62 8.65
CA GLN A 41 -12.52 9.57 9.57
C GLN A 41 -11.04 9.81 9.25
N GLN A 42 -10.26 8.76 8.96
CA GLN A 42 -8.85 8.89 8.57
C GLN A 42 -8.67 9.65 7.27
N LEU A 43 -9.60 9.48 6.33
CA LEU A 43 -9.60 10.18 5.04
C LEU A 43 -10.31 11.55 5.09
N GLN A 44 -10.87 11.93 6.24
CA GLN A 44 -11.62 13.17 6.44
C GLN A 44 -12.81 13.32 5.46
N LEU A 45 -13.59 12.26 5.34
CA LEU A 45 -14.74 12.17 4.44
C LEU A 45 -16.05 12.01 5.19
N ASP A 46 -17.13 12.47 4.55
CA ASP A 46 -18.49 12.27 5.04
C ASP A 46 -18.92 10.79 4.98
N ALA A 47 -19.92 10.46 5.82
CA ALA A 47 -20.54 9.15 5.84
C ALA A 47 -21.12 8.78 4.46
N GLY A 48 -20.76 7.60 3.95
CA GLY A 48 -21.24 7.10 2.66
C GLY A 48 -20.45 7.56 1.44
N SER A 49 -19.41 8.38 1.61
CA SER A 49 -18.52 8.77 0.50
C SER A 49 -17.86 7.53 -0.13
N PRO A 50 -17.90 7.37 -1.47
CA PRO A 50 -17.23 6.28 -2.15
C PRO A 50 -15.72 6.44 -2.06
N VAL A 51 -15.00 5.33 -1.94
CA VAL A 51 -13.53 5.32 -1.94
C VAL A 51 -13.01 4.32 -2.97
N VAL A 52 -11.86 4.65 -3.53
CA VAL A 52 -11.12 3.75 -4.43
C VAL A 52 -10.13 2.95 -3.61
N LEU A 53 -10.31 1.63 -3.60
CA LEU A 53 -9.37 0.68 -3.02
C LEU A 53 -8.40 0.19 -4.10
N LEU A 54 -7.14 0.57 -3.97
CA LEU A 54 -6.02 -0.01 -4.70
C LEU A 54 -5.34 -1.07 -3.83
N GLY A 55 -5.47 -2.34 -4.21
CA GLY A 55 -4.79 -3.44 -3.56
C GLY A 55 -3.72 -4.05 -4.46
N GLY A 56 -2.67 -4.61 -3.89
CA GLY A 56 -1.65 -5.26 -4.70
C GLY A 56 -0.64 -6.11 -3.94
N THR A 57 0.17 -6.81 -4.73
CA THR A 57 1.32 -7.57 -4.25
C THR A 57 2.53 -7.30 -5.13
N SER A 58 3.67 -7.00 -4.50
CA SER A 58 4.95 -6.73 -5.16
C SER A 58 5.87 -7.95 -5.05
N PHE A 59 6.66 -8.21 -6.10
CA PHE A 59 7.48 -9.42 -6.22
C PHE A 59 8.93 -9.10 -6.60
N ASP A 60 9.87 -9.95 -6.20
CA ASP A 60 11.29 -9.90 -6.60
C ASP A 60 11.56 -10.63 -7.93
N GLN A 61 12.83 -10.70 -8.34
CA GLN A 61 13.24 -11.39 -9.57
C GLN A 61 12.96 -12.90 -9.58
N ASN A 62 12.82 -13.51 -8.41
CA ASN A 62 12.53 -14.93 -8.26
C ASN A 62 11.02 -15.20 -8.13
N GLY A 63 10.19 -14.15 -8.25
CA GLY A 63 8.74 -14.25 -8.06
C GLY A 63 8.33 -14.42 -6.59
N ARG A 64 9.21 -14.14 -5.63
CA ARG A 64 8.85 -14.14 -4.21
C ARG A 64 8.09 -12.87 -3.86
N ARG A 65 7.02 -13.02 -3.08
CA ARG A 65 6.24 -11.89 -2.55
C ARG A 65 7.07 -11.07 -1.56
N LEU A 66 7.13 -9.76 -1.77
CA LEU A 66 7.85 -8.81 -0.93
C LEU A 66 6.92 -7.91 -0.11
N GLU A 67 5.79 -7.54 -0.68
CA GLU A 67 4.83 -6.62 -0.08
C GLU A 67 3.42 -7.04 -0.48
N VAL A 68 2.48 -6.94 0.46
CA VAL A 68 1.04 -6.96 0.19
C VAL A 68 0.48 -5.67 0.78
N PHE A 69 -0.18 -4.87 -0.06
CA PHE A 69 -0.66 -3.56 0.34
C PHE A 69 -2.13 -3.36 -0.02
N SER A 70 -2.74 -2.40 0.67
CA SER A 70 -4.04 -1.85 0.35
C SER A 70 -4.01 -0.36 0.68
N THR A 71 -4.38 0.46 -0.29
CA THR A 71 -4.45 1.91 -0.15
C THR A 71 -5.85 2.36 -0.55
N TRP A 72 -6.40 3.27 0.23
CA TRP A 72 -7.70 3.86 -0.03
C TRP A 72 -7.49 5.32 -0.41
N HIS A 73 -8.07 5.70 -1.53
CA HIS A 73 -7.99 7.04 -2.07
C HIS A 73 -9.40 7.60 -2.21
N HIS A 74 -9.55 8.86 -1.81
CA HIS A 74 -10.65 9.67 -2.30
C HIS A 74 -10.23 10.34 -3.61
N PRO A 75 -11.10 10.41 -4.64
CA PRO A 75 -10.84 11.17 -5.86
C PRO A 75 -10.62 12.66 -5.61
#